data_AF-A0A139DFJ9-F1
#
_entry.id   AF-A0A139DFJ9-F1
#
_cell.length_a   1.000
_cell.length_b   1.000
_cell.length_c   1.000
_cell.angle_alpha   90.00
_cell.angle_beta   90.00
_cell.angle_gamma   90.00
#
_symmetry.space_group_name_H-M   'P 1'
#
loop_
_entity.id
_entity.type
_entity.pdbx_description
1 polymer ?
#
loop_
_entity_poly.entity_id
_entity_poly.type
_entity_poly.pdbx_seq_one_letter_code
_entity_poly.pdbx_strand_id
1 'polypeptide(L)'
;MPKGRVFGSSFLHQIYTRAKSDYTGRVTVPVLWDKQQETIVSNESAEIIRMFNSAFDGLEGVDAGLDLYPEALREQIDAVNERVYNTVNNGVYKAGFATAQDKYEQAYTALFDSLDWLENILSNQRYLAGSQLTEADWRLFTTLIRFDAVYYSHFKCNRRQIRDYPNLSGYLRELYQVPGVAKTVDIDQIKRHYYVSQRTINPTQLVPVGPELDFSAPHGRGNSA
;
A
#
# COMPACT_ATOMS: atom_id res chain seq x y z
N MET A 1 1.22 12.33 15.68
CA MET A 1 0.93 13.29 14.59
C MET A 1 1.68 14.58 14.88
N PRO A 2 2.38 15.21 13.92
CA PRO A 2 2.86 16.57 14.11
C PRO A 2 1.62 17.47 14.20
N LYS A 3 1.38 18.05 15.37
CA LYS A 3 0.30 18.99 15.63
C LYS A 3 0.66 20.33 15.01
N GLY A 4 0.24 20.54 13.76
CA GLY A 4 0.27 21.83 13.07
C GLY A 4 -0.32 21.71 11.67
N ARG A 5 -1.37 22.48 11.36
CA ARG A 5 -1.89 22.55 9.99
C ARG A 5 -0.82 23.21 9.11
N VAL A 6 -0.44 22.56 8.02
CA VAL A 6 0.44 23.16 7.01
C VAL A 6 -0.26 24.41 6.45
N PHE A 7 0.36 25.57 6.65
CA PHE A 7 -0.18 26.90 6.31
C PHE A 7 -1.58 27.22 6.89
N GLY A 8 -1.98 26.60 8.01
CA GLY A 8 -3.33 26.80 8.55
C GLY A 8 -4.46 26.15 7.72
N SER A 9 -4.13 25.39 6.68
CA SER A 9 -5.09 24.79 5.75
C SER A 9 -6.00 23.77 6.43
N SER A 10 -7.30 23.85 6.17
CA SER A 10 -8.32 22.91 6.64
C SER A 10 -8.49 21.72 5.68
N PHE A 11 -8.14 21.89 4.40
CA PHE A 11 -8.32 20.89 3.36
C PHE A 11 -7.10 20.77 2.46
N LEU A 12 -6.82 19.55 1.97
CA LEU A 12 -5.66 19.29 1.11
C LEU A 12 -5.74 20.05 -0.23
N HIS A 13 -6.94 20.29 -0.76
CA HIS A 13 -7.08 21.04 -2.01
C HIS A 13 -6.51 22.47 -1.89
N GLN A 14 -6.49 23.06 -0.69
CA GLN A 14 -5.91 24.38 -0.46
C GLN A 14 -4.40 24.37 -0.65
N ILE A 15 -3.74 23.23 -0.34
CA ILE A 15 -2.30 23.04 -0.61
C ILE A 15 -2.05 22.96 -2.12
N TYR A 16 -2.89 22.23 -2.87
CA TYR A 16 -2.82 22.18 -4.33
C TYR A 16 -3.07 23.55 -4.97
N THR A 17 -4.10 24.27 -4.51
CA THR A 17 -4.39 25.64 -4.96
C THR A 17 -3.26 26.61 -4.62
N ARG A 18 -2.56 26.41 -3.50
CA ARG A 18 -1.37 27.21 -3.15
C ARG A 18 -0.22 26.99 -4.13
N ALA A 19 0.08 25.74 -4.48
CA ALA A 19 1.12 25.43 -5.46
C ALA A 19 0.75 25.90 -6.88
N LYS A 20 -0.54 25.84 -7.23
CA LYS A 20 -1.07 26.27 -8.52
C LYS A 20 -2.52 26.76 -8.40
N SER A 21 -2.74 28.07 -8.54
CA SER A 21 -4.05 28.70 -8.29
C SER A 21 -5.18 28.21 -9.22
N ASP A 22 -4.83 27.80 -10.44
CA ASP A 22 -5.71 27.26 -11.46
C ASP A 22 -5.64 25.73 -11.55
N TYR A 23 -5.24 25.03 -10.47
CA TYR A 23 -5.12 23.59 -10.47
C TYR A 23 -6.44 22.89 -10.81
N THR A 24 -6.43 22.13 -11.91
CA THR A 24 -7.50 21.22 -12.29
C THR A 24 -6.98 19.78 -12.23
N GLY A 25 -7.51 18.96 -11.34
CA GLY A 25 -7.08 17.58 -11.19
C GLY A 25 -7.57 16.93 -9.91
N ARG A 26 -7.11 15.71 -9.65
CA ARG A 26 -7.42 14.98 -8.42
C ARG A 26 -6.51 15.44 -7.28
N VAL A 27 -7.13 15.77 -6.15
CA VAL A 27 -6.42 16.09 -4.91
C VAL A 27 -6.14 14.78 -4.17
N THR A 28 -4.90 14.30 -4.24
CA THR A 28 -4.47 12.99 -3.70
C THR A 28 -3.42 13.12 -2.61
N VAL A 29 -3.33 12.08 -1.78
CA VAL A 29 -2.17 11.79 -0.93
C VAL A 29 -1.37 10.65 -1.53
N PRO A 30 -0.04 10.56 -1.29
CA PRO A 30 0.80 11.49 -0.53
C PRO A 30 1.10 12.81 -1.28
N VAL A 31 1.64 13.80 -0.57
CA VAL A 31 2.18 15.04 -1.15
C VAL A 31 3.55 15.31 -0.52
N LEU A 32 4.59 15.35 -1.34
CA LEU A 32 5.90 15.86 -0.97
C LEU A 32 5.93 17.36 -1.27
N TRP A 33 6.12 18.18 -0.24
CA TRP A 33 6.02 19.63 -0.30
C TRP A 33 7.37 20.30 -0.04
N ASP A 34 7.75 21.24 -0.90
CA ASP A 34 8.91 22.11 -0.70
C ASP A 34 8.51 23.33 0.14
N LYS A 35 9.08 23.44 1.35
CA LYS A 35 8.83 24.57 2.25
C LYS A 35 9.56 25.85 1.85
N GLN A 36 10.61 25.78 1.04
CA GLN A 36 11.39 26.93 0.58
C GLN A 36 10.72 27.58 -0.65
N GLN A 37 10.39 26.77 -1.65
CA GLN A 37 9.72 27.24 -2.87
C GLN A 37 8.20 27.29 -2.74
N GLU A 38 7.67 26.83 -1.61
CA GLU A 38 6.24 26.77 -1.32
C GLU A 38 5.41 26.11 -2.43
N THR A 39 5.88 24.96 -2.91
CA THR A 39 5.22 24.21 -3.99
C THR A 39 5.24 22.70 -3.75
N ILE A 40 4.46 21.95 -4.54
CA ILE A 40 4.47 20.49 -4.54
C ILE A 40 5.66 20.00 -5.36
N VAL A 41 6.52 19.17 -4.76
CA VAL A 41 7.61 18.47 -5.45
C VAL A 41 7.06 17.29 -6.24
N SER A 42 6.29 16.43 -5.57
CA SER A 42 5.62 15.29 -6.20
C SER A 42 4.41 14.84 -5.39
N ASN A 43 3.40 14.30 -6.07
CA ASN A 43 2.29 13.58 -5.49
C ASN A 43 2.18 12.14 -6.04
N GLU A 44 3.22 11.65 -6.72
CA GLU A 44 3.33 10.29 -7.22
C GLU A 44 4.12 9.44 -6.23
N SER A 45 3.45 8.50 -5.57
CA SER A 45 4.04 7.75 -4.46
C SER A 45 5.21 6.86 -4.90
N ALA A 46 5.14 6.30 -6.12
CA ALA A 46 6.21 5.46 -6.67
C ALA A 46 7.51 6.24 -6.90
N GLU A 47 7.40 7.51 -7.31
CA GLU A 47 8.56 8.39 -7.47
C GLU A 47 9.09 8.86 -6.11
N ILE A 48 8.19 9.24 -5.18
CA ILE A 48 8.57 9.73 -3.86
C ILE A 48 9.38 8.68 -3.09
N ILE A 49 8.98 7.40 -3.11
CA ILE A 49 9.76 6.36 -2.41
C ILE A 49 11.14 6.16 -3.03
N ARG A 50 11.30 6.35 -4.34
CA ARG A 50 12.60 6.29 -5.02
C ARG A 50 13.45 7.53 -4.74
N MET A 51 12.85 8.71 -4.56
CA MET A 51 13.56 9.89 -4.04
C MET A 51 14.09 9.61 -2.63
N PHE A 52 13.25 9.06 -1.75
CA PHE A 52 13.64 8.74 -0.37
C PHE A 52 14.68 7.64 -0.26
N ASN A 53 14.77 6.76 -1.26
CA ASN A 53 15.72 5.66 -1.29
C ASN A 53 17.19 6.11 -1.34
N SER A 54 17.51 7.29 -1.90
CA SER A 54 18.91 7.71 -2.03
C SER A 54 19.17 9.22 -1.96
N ALA A 55 18.17 10.08 -2.09
CA ALA A 55 18.39 11.54 -2.12
C ALA A 55 18.93 12.11 -0.80
N PHE A 56 18.90 11.32 0.29
CA PHE A 56 19.30 11.73 1.63
C PHE A 56 20.50 10.95 2.19
N ASP A 57 21.15 10.08 1.40
CA ASP A 57 22.24 9.21 1.86
C ASP A 57 23.43 9.97 2.47
N GLY A 58 23.62 11.23 2.08
CA GLY A 58 24.68 12.09 2.61
C GLY A 58 24.36 12.74 3.97
N LEU A 59 23.18 12.52 4.55
CA LEU A 59 22.79 13.11 5.82
C LEU A 59 23.17 12.23 7.01
N GLU A 60 23.60 12.87 8.11
CA GLU A 60 23.91 12.16 9.36
C GLU A 60 22.69 11.39 9.89
N GLY A 61 22.91 10.12 10.26
CA GLY A 61 21.87 9.24 10.80
C GLY A 61 21.02 8.52 9.74
N VAL A 62 21.26 8.75 8.45
CA VAL A 62 20.69 7.95 7.36
C VAL A 62 21.54 6.71 7.12
N ASP A 63 20.91 5.56 7.02
CA ASP A 63 21.58 4.32 6.62
C ASP A 63 21.69 4.26 5.10
N ALA A 64 22.80 4.80 4.57
CA ALA A 64 23.11 4.76 3.13
C ALA A 64 23.38 3.34 2.60
N GLY A 65 23.46 2.33 3.46
CA GLY A 65 23.55 0.93 3.06
C GLY A 65 22.20 0.31 2.68
N LEU A 66 21.09 0.96 3.07
CA LEU A 66 19.74 0.48 2.77
C LEU A 66 19.29 0.95 1.39
N ASP A 67 19.35 0.04 0.41
CA ASP A 67 18.81 0.26 -0.93
C ASP A 67 17.62 -0.70 -1.20
N LEU A 68 16.43 -0.14 -1.36
CA LEU A 68 15.20 -0.87 -1.68
C LEU A 68 14.93 -0.96 -3.19
N TYR A 69 15.76 -0.33 -4.04
CA TYR A 69 15.70 -0.42 -5.50
C TYR A 69 17.11 -0.59 -6.14
N PRO A 70 17.88 -1.60 -5.70
CA PRO A 70 19.26 -1.79 -6.14
C PRO A 70 19.33 -2.19 -7.60
N GLU A 71 20.37 -1.70 -8.29
CA GLU A 71 20.54 -1.87 -9.74
C GLU A 71 20.41 -3.32 -10.21
N ALA A 72 21.01 -4.25 -9.48
CA ALA A 72 21.01 -5.67 -9.80
C ALA A 72 19.62 -6.34 -9.76
N LEU A 73 18.64 -5.74 -9.06
CA LEU A 73 17.29 -6.30 -8.92
C LEU A 73 16.22 -5.49 -9.67
N ARG A 74 16.57 -4.38 -10.34
CA ARG A 74 15.57 -3.46 -10.92
C ARG A 74 14.62 -4.13 -11.90
N GLU A 75 15.15 -4.95 -12.81
CA GLU A 75 14.32 -5.66 -13.79
C GLU A 75 13.27 -6.56 -13.11
N GLN A 76 13.69 -7.31 -12.08
CA GLN A 76 12.80 -8.18 -11.32
C GLN A 76 11.79 -7.36 -10.49
N ILE A 77 12.25 -6.30 -9.83
CA ILE A 77 11.40 -5.40 -9.04
C ILE A 77 10.33 -4.76 -9.93
N ASP A 78 10.72 -4.24 -11.10
CA ASP A 78 9.82 -3.56 -12.02
C ASP A 78 8.79 -4.54 -12.62
N ALA A 79 9.20 -5.75 -12.99
CA ALA A 79 8.28 -6.79 -13.46
C ALA A 79 7.26 -7.22 -12.40
N VAL A 80 7.70 -7.40 -11.14
CA VAL A 80 6.78 -7.68 -10.02
C VAL A 80 5.83 -6.51 -9.82
N ASN A 81 6.37 -5.29 -9.76
CA ASN A 81 5.61 -4.07 -9.51
C ASN A 81 4.56 -3.80 -10.58
N GLU A 82 4.86 -4.04 -11.85
CA GLU A 82 3.91 -3.87 -12.94
C GLU A 82 2.70 -4.78 -12.75
N ARG A 83 2.92 -6.07 -12.50
CA ARG A 83 1.83 -7.02 -12.25
C ARG A 83 1.07 -6.66 -10.98
N VAL A 84 1.77 -6.51 -9.85
CA VAL A 84 1.16 -6.21 -8.55
C VAL A 84 0.35 -4.91 -8.60
N TYR A 85 0.84 -3.87 -9.26
CA TYR A 85 0.07 -2.64 -9.43
C TYR A 85 -1.23 -2.88 -10.21
N ASN A 86 -1.14 -3.53 -11.37
CA ASN A 86 -2.26 -3.66 -12.29
C ASN A 86 -3.36 -4.59 -11.78
N THR A 87 -3.00 -5.69 -11.11
CA THR A 87 -3.91 -6.77 -10.74
C THR A 87 -4.16 -6.87 -9.23
N VAL A 88 -3.33 -6.27 -8.38
CA VAL A 88 -3.48 -6.33 -6.91
C VAL A 88 -3.77 -4.95 -6.34
N ASN A 89 -2.82 -4.00 -6.40
CA ASN A 89 -3.00 -2.67 -5.80
C ASN A 89 -4.18 -1.92 -6.41
N ASN A 90 -4.24 -1.84 -7.74
CA ASN A 90 -5.37 -1.27 -8.46
C ASN A 90 -6.47 -2.31 -8.73
N GLY A 91 -6.14 -3.60 -8.71
CA GLY A 91 -7.10 -4.68 -8.97
C GLY A 91 -8.26 -4.73 -7.98
N VAL A 92 -7.98 -4.55 -6.68
CA VAL A 92 -9.03 -4.49 -5.66
C VAL A 92 -9.98 -3.29 -5.87
N TYR A 93 -9.47 -2.16 -6.38
CA TYR A 93 -10.29 -1.00 -6.73
C TYR A 93 -11.10 -1.25 -8.01
N LYS A 94 -10.51 -1.87 -9.04
CA LYS A 94 -11.22 -2.27 -10.25
C LYS A 94 -12.40 -3.19 -9.93
N ALA A 95 -12.23 -4.13 -9.00
CA ALA A 95 -13.32 -4.99 -8.52
C ALA A 95 -14.35 -4.19 -7.71
N GLY A 96 -13.91 -3.43 -6.69
CA GLY A 96 -14.81 -2.73 -5.78
C GLY A 96 -15.65 -1.63 -6.41
N PHE A 97 -15.15 -0.98 -7.45
CA PHE A 97 -15.82 0.11 -8.16
C PHE A 97 -16.44 -0.33 -9.51
N ALA A 98 -16.39 -1.62 -9.85
CA ALA A 98 -17.01 -2.11 -11.07
C ALA A 98 -18.52 -1.81 -11.09
N THR A 99 -18.99 -1.24 -12.19
CA THR A 99 -20.43 -0.95 -12.43
C THR A 99 -21.11 -2.00 -13.32
N ALA A 100 -20.36 -3.02 -13.76
CA ALA A 100 -20.83 -4.11 -14.60
C ALA A 100 -20.22 -5.44 -14.14
N GLN A 101 -21.01 -6.51 -14.24
CA GLN A 101 -20.66 -7.83 -13.71
C GLN A 101 -19.43 -8.42 -14.40
N ASP A 102 -19.32 -8.30 -15.73
CA ASP A 102 -18.18 -8.79 -16.51
C ASP A 102 -16.86 -8.10 -16.10
N LYS A 103 -16.92 -6.80 -15.78
CA LYS A 103 -15.76 -6.03 -15.31
C LYS A 103 -15.34 -6.42 -13.91
N TYR A 104 -16.31 -6.65 -13.03
CA TYR A 104 -16.05 -7.20 -11.71
C TYR A 104 -15.37 -8.57 -11.80
N GLU A 105 -15.92 -9.50 -12.59
CA GLU A 105 -15.38 -10.86 -12.75
C GLU A 105 -13.97 -10.86 -13.35
N GLN A 106 -13.69 -10.01 -14.35
CA GLN A 106 -12.34 -9.86 -14.90
C GLN A 106 -11.33 -9.38 -13.85
N ALA A 107 -11.69 -8.36 -13.07
CA ALA A 107 -10.82 -7.84 -12.01
C ALA A 107 -10.63 -8.84 -10.87
N TYR A 108 -11.71 -9.53 -10.48
CA TYR A 108 -11.71 -10.56 -9.46
C TYR A 108 -10.79 -11.72 -9.84
N THR A 109 -10.92 -12.26 -11.05
CA THR A 109 -10.07 -13.36 -11.54
C THR A 109 -8.61 -12.93 -11.60
N ALA A 110 -8.29 -11.78 -12.23
CA ALA A 110 -6.92 -11.30 -12.34
C ALA A 110 -6.24 -11.04 -10.98
N LEU A 111 -7.00 -10.54 -10.01
CA LEU A 111 -6.53 -10.37 -8.62
C LEU A 111 -6.12 -11.69 -8.02
N PHE A 112 -7.00 -12.69 -8.09
CA PHE A 112 -6.78 -13.97 -7.43
C PHE A 112 -5.73 -14.83 -8.12
N ASP A 113 -5.63 -14.78 -9.46
CA ASP A 113 -4.51 -15.36 -10.21
C ASP A 113 -3.16 -14.75 -9.79
N SER A 114 -3.16 -13.47 -9.43
CA SER A 114 -1.95 -12.78 -8.95
C SER A 114 -1.65 -13.08 -7.49
N LEU A 115 -2.66 -13.22 -6.62
CA LEU A 115 -2.44 -13.67 -5.25
C LEU A 115 -1.91 -15.11 -5.21
N ASP A 116 -2.39 -16.00 -6.09
CA ASP A 116 -1.88 -17.38 -6.18
C ASP A 116 -0.44 -17.42 -6.72
N TRP A 117 -0.11 -16.55 -7.69
CA TRP A 117 1.26 -16.37 -8.16
C TRP A 117 2.19 -15.83 -7.07
N LEU A 118 1.76 -14.84 -6.28
CA LEU A 118 2.52 -14.30 -5.16
C LEU A 118 2.74 -15.34 -4.06
N GLU A 119 1.70 -16.12 -3.74
CA GLU A 119 1.78 -17.23 -2.80
C GLU A 119 2.85 -18.25 -3.24
N ASN A 120 2.89 -18.58 -4.53
CA ASN A 120 3.89 -19.49 -5.09
C ASN A 120 5.31 -18.89 -5.12
N ILE A 121 5.47 -17.57 -5.33
CA ILE A 121 6.78 -16.94 -5.17
C ILE A 121 7.23 -17.08 -3.72
N LEU A 122 6.39 -16.69 -2.77
CA LEU A 122 6.74 -16.62 -1.35
C LEU A 122 6.89 -18.00 -0.68
N SER A 123 6.50 -19.07 -1.35
CA SER A 123 6.80 -20.45 -0.94
C SER A 123 8.23 -20.89 -1.27
N ASN A 124 8.86 -20.26 -2.26
CA ASN A 124 10.21 -20.60 -2.75
C ASN A 124 11.28 -19.59 -2.31
N GLN A 125 10.90 -18.36 -1.97
CA GLN A 125 11.81 -17.28 -1.59
C GLN A 125 11.21 -16.39 -0.50
N ARG A 126 12.08 -15.62 0.17
CA ARG A 126 11.71 -14.83 1.34
C ARG A 126 10.88 -13.59 0.97
N TYR A 127 11.26 -12.89 -0.10
CA TYR A 127 10.67 -11.64 -0.58
C TYR A 127 10.36 -11.72 -2.08
N LEU A 128 9.74 -10.70 -2.65
CA LEU A 128 9.22 -10.77 -4.03
C LEU A 128 10.32 -10.73 -5.11
N ALA A 129 11.43 -10.04 -4.83
CA ALA A 129 12.58 -9.92 -5.73
C ALA A 129 13.78 -10.78 -5.31
N GLY A 130 13.55 -11.84 -4.53
CA GLY A 130 14.57 -12.79 -4.08
C GLY A 130 14.68 -12.88 -2.56
N SER A 131 15.91 -12.80 -2.05
CA SER A 131 16.21 -12.89 -0.62
C SER A 131 16.33 -11.53 0.08
N GLN A 132 16.41 -10.43 -0.67
CA GLN A 132 16.48 -9.07 -0.16
C GLN A 132 15.10 -8.40 -0.17
N LEU A 133 14.81 -7.62 0.86
CA LEU A 133 13.61 -6.80 0.96
C LEU A 133 13.73 -5.57 0.04
N THR A 134 12.71 -5.28 -0.76
CA THR A 134 12.75 -4.24 -1.81
C THR A 134 11.49 -3.36 -1.80
N GLU A 135 11.44 -2.34 -2.66
CA GLU A 135 10.24 -1.51 -2.85
C GLU A 135 9.02 -2.33 -3.31
N ALA A 136 9.23 -3.45 -4.01
CA ALA A 136 8.13 -4.32 -4.43
C ALA A 136 7.38 -4.90 -3.23
N ASP A 137 8.11 -5.26 -2.18
CA ASP A 137 7.54 -5.85 -0.99
C ASP A 137 6.66 -4.85 -0.24
N TRP A 138 7.16 -3.62 -0.08
CA TRP A 138 6.44 -2.52 0.56
C TRP A 138 5.21 -2.08 -0.22
N ARG A 139 5.28 -2.07 -1.56
CA ARG A 139 4.14 -1.77 -2.43
C ARG A 139 3.04 -2.83 -2.26
N LEU A 140 3.39 -4.11 -2.17
CA LEU A 140 2.41 -5.17 -1.91
C LEU A 140 1.85 -5.10 -0.48
N PHE A 141 2.70 -4.87 0.53
CA PHE A 141 2.32 -4.82 1.94
C PHE A 141 1.14 -3.89 2.19
N THR A 142 1.16 -2.70 1.59
CA THR A 142 0.08 -1.71 1.77
C THR A 142 -1.29 -2.21 1.30
N THR A 143 -1.34 -3.12 0.33
CA THR A 143 -2.59 -3.76 -0.10
C THR A 143 -2.95 -4.92 0.83
N LEU A 144 -2.01 -5.80 1.16
CA LEU A 144 -2.28 -6.98 1.99
C LEU A 144 -2.78 -6.61 3.39
N ILE A 145 -2.18 -5.60 4.04
CA ILE A 145 -2.56 -5.17 5.40
C ILE A 145 -4.01 -4.64 5.48
N ARG A 146 -4.59 -4.24 4.34
CA ARG A 146 -5.98 -3.74 4.22
C ARG A 146 -6.95 -4.81 3.73
N PHE A 147 -6.46 -5.94 3.25
CA PHE A 147 -7.26 -6.87 2.47
C PHE A 147 -8.39 -7.50 3.28
N ASP A 148 -8.07 -8.19 4.37
CA ASP A 148 -9.07 -8.84 5.22
C ASP A 148 -10.00 -7.82 5.91
N ALA A 149 -9.44 -6.66 6.28
CA ALA A 149 -10.17 -5.61 7.00
C ALA A 149 -11.17 -4.84 6.11
N VAL A 150 -10.91 -4.77 4.80
CA VAL A 150 -11.66 -3.94 3.86
C VAL A 150 -11.94 -4.68 2.57
N TYR A 151 -10.91 -4.96 1.77
CA TYR A 151 -11.10 -5.36 0.36
C TYR A 151 -11.89 -6.66 0.21
N TYR A 152 -11.69 -7.60 1.13
CA TYR A 152 -12.40 -8.87 1.16
C TYR A 152 -13.92 -8.68 1.14
N SER A 153 -14.45 -7.82 2.02
CA SER A 153 -15.89 -7.59 2.14
C SER A 153 -16.36 -6.38 1.32
N HIS A 154 -15.76 -5.21 1.56
CA HIS A 154 -16.18 -3.93 0.98
C HIS A 154 -16.06 -3.92 -0.55
N PHE A 155 -14.97 -4.45 -1.09
CA PHE A 155 -14.72 -4.57 -2.53
C PHE A 155 -15.10 -5.92 -3.11
N LYS A 156 -15.71 -6.80 -2.29
CA LYS A 156 -16.14 -8.15 -2.69
C LYS A 156 -15.00 -9.02 -3.21
N CYS A 157 -13.75 -8.75 -2.83
CA CYS A 157 -12.60 -9.59 -3.18
C CYS A 157 -12.57 -10.84 -2.28
N ASN A 158 -13.59 -11.70 -2.39
CA ASN A 158 -13.98 -12.65 -1.34
C ASN A 158 -13.73 -14.14 -1.66
N ARG A 159 -12.78 -14.50 -2.53
CA ARG A 159 -12.43 -15.92 -2.77
C ARG A 159 -11.79 -16.55 -1.53
N ARG A 160 -10.85 -15.81 -0.91
CA ARG A 160 -10.00 -16.27 0.20
C ARG A 160 -9.42 -15.05 0.93
N GLN A 161 -9.34 -15.11 2.25
CA GLN A 161 -8.68 -14.06 3.05
C GLN A 161 -7.16 -14.25 3.02
N ILE A 162 -6.39 -13.18 3.23
CA ILE A 162 -4.92 -13.25 3.31
C ILE A 162 -4.48 -14.16 4.45
N ARG A 163 -5.20 -14.17 5.58
CA ARG A 163 -4.90 -15.08 6.70
C ARG A 163 -4.91 -16.56 6.31
N ASP A 164 -5.66 -16.94 5.27
CA ASP A 164 -5.82 -18.33 4.80
C ASP A 164 -4.77 -18.73 3.75
N TYR A 165 -3.87 -17.81 3.37
CA TYR A 165 -2.71 -18.08 2.52
C TYR A 165 -1.47 -18.32 3.40
N PRO A 166 -0.89 -19.53 3.44
CA PRO A 166 0.24 -19.84 4.33
C PRO A 166 1.43 -18.88 4.16
N ASN A 167 1.88 -18.63 2.93
CA ASN A 167 3.06 -17.82 2.69
C ASN A 167 2.75 -16.32 2.75
N LEU A 168 1.66 -15.85 2.13
CA LEU A 168 1.25 -14.44 2.20
C LEU A 168 0.93 -13.99 3.64
N SER A 169 0.28 -14.83 4.45
CA SER A 169 -0.02 -14.53 5.87
C SER A 169 1.26 -14.43 6.71
N GLY A 170 2.21 -15.35 6.52
CA GLY A 170 3.54 -15.25 7.13
C GLY A 170 4.28 -13.99 6.69
N TYR A 171 4.31 -13.74 5.38
CA TYR A 171 4.99 -12.59 4.78
C TYR A 171 4.42 -11.25 5.29
N LEU A 172 3.10 -11.11 5.36
CA LEU A 172 2.44 -9.92 5.88
C LEU A 172 2.83 -9.65 7.34
N ARG A 173 2.85 -10.70 8.18
CA ARG A 173 3.24 -10.60 9.59
C ARG A 173 4.72 -10.26 9.76
N GLU A 174 5.59 -10.86 8.94
CA GLU A 174 7.02 -10.53 8.93
C GLU A 174 7.24 -9.04 8.64
N LEU A 175 6.63 -8.50 7.58
CA LEU A 175 6.75 -7.07 7.24
C LEU A 175 6.13 -6.16 8.29
N TYR A 176 5.00 -6.55 8.89
CA TYR A 176 4.37 -5.80 9.98
C TYR A 176 5.29 -5.69 11.21
N GLN A 177 6.08 -6.73 11.48
CA GLN A 177 6.98 -6.85 12.62
C GLN A 177 8.35 -6.19 12.40
N VAL A 178 8.65 -5.69 11.19
CA VAL A 178 9.84 -4.85 10.95
C VAL A 178 9.77 -3.62 11.87
N PRO A 179 10.86 -3.29 12.60
CA PRO A 179 10.87 -2.20 13.57
C PRO A 179 10.32 -0.89 13.01
N GLY A 180 9.26 -0.37 13.65
CA GLY A 180 8.63 0.88 13.25
C GLY A 180 7.57 0.78 12.15
N VAL A 181 7.28 -0.40 11.59
CA VAL A 181 6.19 -0.55 10.62
C VAL A 181 4.82 -0.58 11.29
N ALA A 182 4.66 -1.32 12.39
CA ALA A 182 3.39 -1.42 13.10
C ALA A 182 2.78 -0.04 13.46
N LYS A 183 3.60 0.95 13.85
CA LYS A 183 3.16 2.32 14.16
C LYS A 183 2.59 3.10 12.96
N THR A 184 2.78 2.61 11.74
CA THR A 184 2.26 3.20 10.49
C THR A 184 0.89 2.65 10.10
N VAL A 185 0.42 1.60 10.79
CA VAL A 185 -0.83 0.90 10.48
C VAL A 185 -1.89 1.26 11.52
N ASP A 186 -2.95 1.94 11.07
CA ASP A 186 -4.14 2.21 11.88
C ASP A 186 -5.35 1.55 11.19
N ILE A 187 -5.70 0.33 11.63
CA ILE A 187 -6.80 -0.45 11.06
C ILE A 187 -8.15 0.25 11.26
N ASP A 188 -8.33 0.96 12.37
CA ASP A 188 -9.55 1.71 12.65
C ASP A 188 -9.72 2.87 11.67
N GLN A 189 -8.66 3.63 11.43
CA GLN A 189 -8.65 4.71 10.45
C GLN A 189 -8.87 4.16 9.03
N ILE A 190 -8.21 3.05 8.69
CA ILE A 190 -8.39 2.35 7.41
C ILE A 190 -9.87 1.99 7.23
N LYS A 191 -10.47 1.24 8.17
CA LYS A 191 -11.86 0.80 8.06
C LYS A 191 -12.82 1.99 7.97
N ARG A 192 -12.67 2.98 8.85
CA ARG A 192 -13.50 4.20 8.81
C ARG A 192 -13.40 4.90 7.45
N HIS A 193 -12.20 5.05 6.89
CA HIS A 193 -12.03 5.70 5.59
C HIS A 193 -12.85 5.00 4.50
N TYR A 194 -12.68 3.69 4.31
CA TYR A 194 -13.36 2.97 3.22
C TYR A 194 -14.87 2.88 3.43
N TYR A 195 -15.30 2.41 4.60
CA TYR A 195 -16.72 2.14 4.86
C TYR A 195 -17.56 3.41 5.01
N VAL A 196 -16.99 4.53 5.49
CA VAL A 196 -17.74 5.79 5.67
C VAL A 196 -17.69 6.69 4.44
N SER A 197 -16.56 6.74 3.72
CA SER A 197 -16.37 7.71 2.62
C SER A 197 -16.96 7.22 1.30
N GLN A 198 -17.03 5.90 1.07
CA GLN A 198 -17.44 5.32 -0.22
C GLN A 198 -18.92 4.96 -0.22
N ARG A 199 -19.77 6.00 -0.11
CA ARG A 199 -21.23 5.88 0.06
C ARG A 199 -21.95 5.19 -1.11
N THR A 200 -21.36 5.18 -2.29
CA THR A 200 -21.89 4.45 -3.45
C THR A 200 -21.81 2.94 -3.28
N ILE A 201 -20.79 2.45 -2.56
CA ILE A 201 -20.60 1.03 -2.25
C ILE A 201 -21.30 0.67 -0.92
N ASN A 202 -21.20 1.54 0.08
CA ASN A 202 -21.77 1.33 1.42
C ASN A 202 -22.66 2.53 1.85
N PRO A 203 -23.93 2.59 1.42
CA PRO A 203 -24.81 3.71 1.73
C PRO A 203 -25.10 3.91 3.22
N THR A 204 -25.09 2.83 4.01
CA THR A 204 -25.37 2.88 5.46
C THR A 204 -24.20 3.43 6.27
N GLN A 205 -23.00 3.48 5.67
CA GLN A 205 -21.75 3.91 6.31
C GLN A 205 -21.38 3.08 7.56
N LEU A 206 -22.01 1.92 7.74
CA LEU A 206 -21.67 1.00 8.82
C LEU A 206 -20.26 0.46 8.62
N VAL A 207 -19.46 0.53 9.69
CA VAL A 207 -18.12 -0.04 9.74
C VAL A 207 -18.23 -1.42 10.39
N PRO A 208 -17.84 -2.52 9.72
CA PRO A 208 -17.89 -3.85 10.32
C PRO A 208 -17.06 -3.93 11.60
N VAL A 209 -17.53 -4.70 12.58
CA VAL A 209 -16.78 -4.92 13.83
C VAL A 209 -15.56 -5.80 13.57
N GLY A 210 -15.73 -6.89 12.82
CA GLY A 210 -14.65 -7.78 12.42
C GLY A 210 -13.81 -7.30 11.23
N PRO A 211 -12.92 -8.16 10.71
CA PRO A 211 -12.51 -9.41 11.34
C PRO A 211 -11.55 -9.17 12.52
N GLU A 212 -11.35 -10.18 13.36
CA GLU A 212 -10.24 -10.18 14.33
C GLU A 212 -8.91 -10.33 13.56
N LEU A 213 -7.92 -9.52 13.91
CA LEU A 213 -6.63 -9.45 13.22
C LEU A 213 -5.51 -9.51 14.25
N ASP A 214 -4.59 -10.44 14.07
CA ASP A 214 -3.35 -10.52 14.86
C ASP A 214 -2.15 -10.56 13.91
N PHE A 215 -1.60 -9.38 13.63
CA PHE A 215 -0.39 -9.24 12.82
C PHE A 215 0.91 -9.44 13.63
N SER A 216 0.80 -9.56 14.95
CA SER A 216 1.93 -9.75 15.87
C SER A 216 2.24 -11.23 16.13
N ALA A 217 1.36 -12.15 15.73
CA ALA A 217 1.61 -13.58 15.81
C ALA A 217 2.90 -14.00 15.07
N PRO A 218 3.61 -15.04 15.53
CA PRO A 218 4.83 -15.52 14.87
C PRO A 218 4.62 -15.83 13.38
N HIS A 219 5.44 -15.24 12.52
CA HIS A 219 5.28 -15.34 11.07
C HIS A 219 5.76 -16.67 10.46
N GLY A 220 6.63 -17.41 11.16
CA GLY A 220 7.09 -18.74 10.73
C GLY A 220 8.02 -18.74 9.51
N ARG A 221 8.62 -17.59 9.15
CA ARG A 221 9.52 -17.44 7.98
C ARG A 221 11.01 -17.44 8.35
N GLY A 222 11.36 -17.98 9.53
CA GLY A 222 12.70 -17.94 10.11
C GLY A 222 13.03 -16.59 10.75
N ASN A 223 14.17 -16.49 11.43
CA ASN A 223 14.61 -15.22 12.00
C ASN A 223 15.14 -14.30 10.88
N SER A 224 14.77 -13.02 10.92
CA SER A 224 15.51 -11.97 10.22
C SER A 224 16.85 -11.81 10.92
N ALA A 225 17.94 -12.03 10.20
CA ALA A 225 19.27 -11.59 10.66
C ALA A 225 19.34 -10.06 10.59
#